data_AF-A0A1Q9G890-F1
#
_entry.id   AF-A0A1Q9G890-F1
#
_cell.length_a   1.000
_cell.length_b   1.000
_cell.length_c   1.000
_cell.angle_alpha   90.00
_cell.angle_beta   90.00
_cell.angle_gamma   90.00
#
_symmetry.space_group_name_H-M   'P 1'
#
loop_
_entity.id
_entity.type
_entity.pdbx_description
1 polymer ?
#
loop_
_entity_poly.entity_id
_entity_poly.type
_entity_poly.pdbx_seq_one_letter_code
_entity_poly.pdbx_strand_id
1 'polypeptide(L)'
;MSFSDHLDNFLKQRDQKAQPSTKGTFRRQYTVQEPTNQSVAREALAKAQEDASEQATIDTKAPHIRVNGRCVTESEAQALEQLKVDAAPANPNRIDYIKQLRKELKLKKRS
;
A
#
# COMPACT_ATOMS: atom_id res chain seq x y z
N MET A 1 25.08 31.61 -3.05
CA MET A 1 25.44 31.10 -1.70
C MET A 1 25.95 29.69 -1.88
N SER A 2 27.22 29.46 -1.54
CA SER A 2 27.87 28.16 -1.71
C SER A 2 27.38 27.19 -0.63
N PHE A 3 27.40 25.89 -0.90
CA PHE A 3 27.05 24.84 0.07
C PHE A 3 27.84 24.99 1.39
N SER A 4 29.10 25.44 1.30
CA SER A 4 29.96 25.71 2.45
C SER A 4 29.39 26.80 3.38
N ASP A 5 28.81 27.87 2.81
CA ASP A 5 28.20 28.95 3.61
C ASP A 5 26.97 28.47 4.38
N HIS A 6 26.27 27.46 3.85
CA HIS A 6 25.10 26.88 4.49
C HIS A 6 25.48 25.99 5.68
N LEU A 7 26.55 25.20 5.54
CA LEU A 7 27.07 24.37 6.64
C LEU A 7 27.59 25.21 7.79
N ASP A 8 28.32 26.29 7.51
CA ASP A 8 28.86 27.18 8.55
C ASP A 8 27.74 27.89 9.32
N ASN A 9 26.67 28.30 8.64
CA ASN A 9 25.51 28.89 9.29
C ASN A 9 24.74 27.85 10.15
N PHE A 10 24.65 26.60 9.68
CA PHE A 10 24.01 25.52 10.41
C PHE A 10 24.77 25.18 11.71
N LEU A 11 26.10 25.11 11.63
CA LEU A 11 26.96 24.85 12.80
C LEU A 11 26.85 25.97 13.84
N LYS A 12 26.85 27.24 13.41
CA LYS A 12 26.66 28.40 14.30
C LYS A 12 25.32 28.39 15.01
N GLN A 13 24.23 28.02 14.33
CA GLN A 13 22.90 27.92 14.97
C GLN A 13 22.81 26.78 15.99
N ARG A 14 23.50 25.65 15.73
CA ARG A 14 23.51 24.50 16.64
C ARG A 14 24.14 24.86 17.97
N ASP A 15 25.27 25.56 17.95
CA ASP A 15 26.02 25.88 19.17
C ASP A 15 25.34 27.00 19.98
N GLN A 16 24.54 27.89 19.36
CA GLN A 16 23.73 28.89 20.08
C GLN A 16 22.56 28.29 20.89
N LYS A 17 22.05 27.11 20.51
CA LYS A 17 20.96 26.45 21.25
C LYS A 17 21.41 25.73 22.53
N ALA A 18 22.72 25.64 22.79
CA ALA A 18 23.28 24.89 23.92
C ALA A 18 23.60 25.74 25.16
N GLN A 19 23.13 26.99 25.26
CA GLN A 19 23.24 27.79 26.48
C GLN A 19 22.03 27.53 27.40
N PRO A 20 22.20 26.95 28.60
CA PRO A 20 21.09 26.75 29.54
C PRO A 20 20.76 28.09 30.19
N SER A 21 19.64 28.70 29.79
CA SER A 21 19.06 29.81 30.54
C SER A 21 18.67 29.33 31.94
N THR A 22 18.94 30.20 32.91
CA THR A 22 18.86 29.98 34.35
C THR A 22 17.53 29.38 34.83
N LYS A 23 17.67 28.39 35.71
CA LYS A 23 16.62 27.61 36.39
C LYS A 23 15.63 28.48 37.18
N GLY A 24 14.47 28.75 36.58
CA GLY A 24 13.22 28.91 37.33
C GLY A 24 12.56 27.54 37.42
N THR A 25 12.32 27.04 38.64
CA THR A 25 11.66 25.74 38.87
C THR A 25 10.20 25.81 38.43
N PHE A 26 9.96 25.63 37.13
CA PHE A 26 8.62 25.55 36.56
C PHE A 26 7.99 24.25 37.05
N ARG A 27 7.19 24.31 38.12
CA ARG A 27 6.29 23.21 38.47
C ARG A 27 5.29 23.07 37.32
N ARG A 28 5.54 22.10 36.45
CA ARG A 28 4.58 21.70 35.41
C ARG A 28 3.31 21.25 36.11
N GLN A 29 2.28 22.10 36.12
CA GLN A 29 0.93 21.66 36.41
C GLN A 29 0.57 20.65 35.32
N TYR A 30 0.18 19.44 35.72
CA TYR A 30 -0.22 18.39 34.80
C TYR A 30 -1.59 18.77 34.23
N THR A 31 -1.60 19.52 33.13
CA THR A 31 -2.82 19.73 32.35
C THR A 31 -2.96 18.54 31.41
N VAL A 32 -4.08 17.83 31.51
CA VAL A 32 -4.46 16.80 30.54
C VAL A 32 -4.67 17.54 29.21
N GLN A 33 -3.65 17.53 28.36
CA GLN A 33 -3.75 18.09 27.01
C GLN A 33 -4.40 17.04 26.12
N GLU A 34 -5.53 17.42 25.52
CA GLU A 34 -6.17 16.63 24.47
C GLU A 34 -5.15 16.35 23.35
N PRO A 35 -5.11 15.12 22.82
CA PRO A 35 -4.15 14.76 21.80
C PRO A 35 -4.38 15.62 20.56
N THR A 36 -3.33 16.32 20.14
CA THR A 36 -3.32 17.06 18.87
C THR A 36 -3.61 16.13 17.70
N ASN A 37 -4.14 16.69 16.59
CA ASN A 37 -4.34 15.92 15.35
C ASN A 37 -3.06 15.19 14.88
N GLN A 38 -1.88 15.75 15.17
CA GLN A 38 -0.60 15.12 14.83
C GLN A 38 -0.28 13.92 15.72
N SER A 39 -0.58 13.98 17.02
CA SER A 39 -0.41 12.83 17.92
C SER A 39 -1.38 11.71 17.57
N VAL A 40 -2.65 12.03 17.26
CA VAL A 40 -3.64 11.03 16.84
C VAL A 40 -3.21 10.34 15.54
N ALA A 41 -2.71 11.11 14.56
CA ALA A 41 -2.23 10.53 13.31
C ALA A 41 -1.02 9.60 13.52
N ARG A 42 -0.10 9.96 14.43
CA ARG A 42 1.06 9.11 14.78
C ARG A 42 0.63 7.82 15.47
N GLU A 43 -0.30 7.92 16.40
CA GLU A 43 -0.85 6.76 17.11
C GLU A 43 -1.61 5.83 16.16
N ALA A 44 -2.42 6.39 15.25
CA ALA A 44 -3.12 5.61 14.24
C ALA A 44 -2.15 4.87 13.29
N LEU A 45 -1.05 5.52 12.90
CA LEU A 45 0.00 4.88 12.09
C LEU A 45 0.72 3.76 12.85
N ALA A 46 1.07 4.00 14.11
CA ALA A 46 1.71 2.98 14.95
C ALA A 46 0.80 1.76 15.10
N LYS A 47 -0.48 1.99 15.41
CA LYS A 47 -1.46 0.91 15.52
C LYS A 47 -1.63 0.14 14.21
N ALA A 48 -1.73 0.84 13.07
CA ALA A 48 -1.83 0.18 11.77
C ALA A 48 -0.59 -0.67 11.44
N GLN A 49 0.60 -0.26 11.90
CA GLN A 49 1.82 -1.06 11.75
C GLN A 49 1.81 -2.30 12.63
N GLU A 50 1.35 -2.20 13.87
CA GLU A 50 1.17 -3.34 14.77
C GLU A 50 0.17 -4.35 14.17
N ASP A 51 -1.02 -3.87 13.78
CA ASP A 51 -2.06 -4.69 13.15
C ASP A 51 -1.53 -5.38 11.86
N ALA A 52 -0.81 -4.65 11.01
CA ALA A 52 -0.21 -5.21 9.80
C ALA A 52 0.87 -6.26 10.12
N SER A 53 1.64 -6.07 11.19
CA SER A 53 2.64 -7.04 11.62
C SER A 53 1.99 -8.34 12.10
N GLU A 54 0.92 -8.24 12.90
CA GLU A 54 0.17 -9.39 13.38
C GLU A 54 -0.43 -10.15 12.20
N GLN A 55 -1.08 -9.44 11.27
CA GLN A 55 -1.68 -10.05 10.09
C GLN A 55 -0.64 -10.74 9.21
N ALA A 56 0.53 -10.12 8.99
CA ALA A 56 1.61 -10.75 8.22
C ALA A 56 2.08 -12.07 8.84
N THR A 57 2.13 -12.18 10.17
CA THR A 57 2.49 -13.45 10.83
C THR A 57 1.45 -14.54 10.64
N ILE A 58 0.18 -14.17 10.48
CA ILE A 58 -0.91 -15.10 10.19
C ILE A 58 -0.85 -15.52 8.73
N ASP A 59 -0.81 -14.54 7.83
CA ASP A 59 -0.85 -14.76 6.38
C ASP A 59 0.33 -15.63 5.94
N THR A 60 1.54 -15.35 6.39
CA THR A 60 2.75 -16.14 6.03
C THR A 60 2.67 -17.61 6.42
N LYS A 61 1.90 -17.96 7.45
CA LYS A 61 1.71 -19.35 7.90
C LYS A 61 0.51 -20.02 7.25
N ALA A 62 -0.38 -19.25 6.63
CA ALA A 62 -1.56 -19.78 5.96
C ALA A 62 -1.16 -20.57 4.70
N PRO A 63 -1.98 -21.53 4.27
CA PRO A 63 -1.79 -22.18 2.98
C PRO A 63 -1.97 -21.17 1.85
N HIS A 64 -1.02 -21.18 0.90
CA HIS A 64 -1.05 -20.32 -0.27
C HIS A 64 -1.15 -21.14 -1.55
N ILE A 65 -1.86 -20.60 -2.53
CA ILE A 65 -2.01 -21.16 -3.86
C ILE A 65 -1.53 -20.19 -4.92
N ARG A 66 -1.15 -20.72 -6.09
CA ARG A 66 -0.71 -19.91 -7.23
C ARG A 66 -1.85 -19.66 -8.20
N VAL A 67 -2.22 -18.39 -8.36
CA VAL A 67 -3.22 -17.94 -9.34
C VAL A 67 -2.57 -16.97 -10.31
N ASN A 68 -2.56 -17.27 -11.61
CA ASN A 68 -1.96 -16.44 -12.66
C ASN A 68 -0.50 -15.99 -12.36
N GLY A 69 0.29 -16.86 -11.71
CA GLY A 69 1.67 -16.58 -11.34
C GLY A 69 1.87 -15.78 -10.04
N ARG A 70 0.79 -15.37 -9.36
CA ARG A 70 0.83 -14.74 -8.02
C ARG A 70 0.57 -15.76 -6.93
N CYS A 71 1.22 -15.59 -5.77
CA CYS A 71 0.97 -16.38 -4.56
C CYS A 71 -0.10 -15.65 -3.75
N VAL A 72 -1.23 -16.29 -3.50
CA VAL A 72 -2.39 -15.72 -2.79
C VAL A 72 -2.88 -16.71 -1.74
N THR A 73 -3.58 -16.22 -0.72
CA THR A 73 -4.23 -17.10 0.25
C THR A 73 -5.46 -17.78 -0.37
N GLU A 74 -5.93 -18.87 0.24
CA GLU A 74 -7.13 -19.58 -0.26
C GLU A 74 -8.38 -18.71 -0.25
N SER A 75 -8.55 -17.86 0.77
CA SER A 75 -9.68 -16.92 0.86
C SER A 75 -9.65 -15.88 -0.26
N GLU A 76 -8.48 -15.32 -0.56
CA GLU A 76 -8.29 -14.38 -1.67
C GLU A 76 -8.57 -15.05 -3.02
N ALA A 77 -8.14 -16.29 -3.21
CA ALA A 77 -8.41 -17.02 -4.43
C ALA A 77 -9.91 -17.24 -4.63
N GLN A 78 -10.64 -17.63 -3.57
CA GLN A 78 -12.10 -17.77 -3.62
C GLN A 78 -12.78 -16.43 -3.93
N ALA A 79 -12.34 -15.33 -3.32
CA ALA A 79 -12.86 -14.00 -3.62
C ALA A 79 -12.62 -13.61 -5.09
N LEU A 80 -11.44 -13.92 -5.64
CA LEU A 80 -11.13 -13.71 -7.05
C LEU A 80 -12.03 -14.54 -7.98
N GLU A 81 -12.40 -15.76 -7.58
CA GLU A 81 -13.33 -16.58 -8.35
C GLU A 81 -14.75 -16.03 -8.33
N GLN A 82 -15.22 -15.53 -7.18
CA GLN A 82 -16.54 -14.88 -7.06
C GLN A 82 -16.61 -13.57 -7.86
N LEU A 83 -15.48 -12.86 -7.99
CA LEU A 83 -15.37 -11.65 -8.79
C LEU A 83 -15.26 -11.91 -10.30
N LYS A 84 -15.14 -13.17 -10.75
CA LYS A 84 -15.15 -13.47 -12.18
C LYS A 84 -16.53 -13.13 -12.73
N VAL A 85 -16.60 -12.05 -13.50
CA VAL A 85 -17.80 -11.69 -14.25
C VAL A 85 -17.98 -12.72 -15.37
N ASP A 86 -19.19 -13.25 -15.49
CA ASP A 86 -19.56 -14.14 -16.59
C ASP A 86 -19.25 -13.46 -17.92
N ALA A 87 -18.48 -14.14 -18.76
CA ALA A 87 -18.17 -13.63 -20.09
C ALA A 87 -19.48 -13.48 -20.88
N ALA A 88 -19.71 -12.29 -21.44
CA ALA A 88 -20.88 -12.04 -22.26
C ALA A 88 -20.97 -13.10 -23.38
N PRO A 89 -22.17 -13.67 -23.64
CA PRO A 89 -22.32 -14.69 -24.65
C PRO A 89 -21.88 -14.14 -26.02
N ALA A 90 -21.13 -14.95 -26.76
CA ALA A 90 -20.57 -14.53 -28.03
C ALA A 90 -21.70 -14.20 -29.02
N ASN A 91 -21.63 -13.00 -29.63
CA ASN A 91 -22.65 -12.52 -30.57
C ASN A 91 -22.76 -13.50 -31.77
N PRO A 92 -23.95 -14.07 -32.06
CA PRO A 92 -24.12 -15.09 -33.10
C PRO A 92 -23.74 -14.59 -34.49
N ASN A 93 -24.07 -13.32 -34.81
CA ASN A 93 -23.73 -12.72 -36.10
C ASN A 93 -22.20 -12.62 -36.29
N ARG A 94 -21.48 -12.31 -35.20
CA ARG A 94 -20.01 -12.26 -35.21
C ARG A 94 -19.41 -13.64 -35.42
N ILE A 95 -20.00 -14.69 -34.83
CA ILE A 95 -19.55 -16.08 -35.01
C ILE A 95 -19.74 -16.50 -36.47
N ASP A 96 -20.89 -16.20 -37.07
CA ASP A 96 -21.17 -16.61 -38.45
C ASP A 96 -20.30 -15.85 -39.46
N TYR A 97 -20.03 -14.57 -39.21
CA TYR A 97 -19.04 -13.82 -39.99
C TYR A 97 -17.63 -14.42 -39.88
N ILE A 98 -17.18 -14.82 -38.67
CA ILE A 98 -15.89 -15.49 -38.48
C ILE A 98 -15.84 -16.84 -39.23
N LYS A 99 -16.94 -17.61 -39.27
CA LYS A 99 -17.02 -18.85 -40.04
C LYS A 99 -16.91 -18.59 -41.55
N GLN A 100 -17.59 -17.57 -42.05
CA GLN A 100 -17.50 -17.16 -43.46
C GLN A 100 -16.08 -16.75 -43.83
N LEU A 101 -15.45 -15.86 -43.06
CA LEU A 101 -14.05 -15.45 -43.25
C LEU A 101 -13.08 -16.63 -43.26
N ARG A 102 -13.24 -17.59 -42.34
CA ARG A 102 -12.40 -18.79 -42.31
C ARG A 102 -12.54 -19.63 -43.59
N LYS A 103 -13.75 -19.71 -44.15
CA LYS A 103 -14.02 -20.41 -45.41
C LYS A 103 -13.40 -19.68 -46.60
N GLU A 104 -13.55 -18.36 -46.68
CA GLU A 104 -12.96 -17.52 -47.73
C GLU A 104 -11.43 -17.58 -47.72
N LEU A 105 -10.82 -17.49 -46.55
CA LEU A 105 -9.38 -17.56 -46.35
C LEU A 105 -8.82 -18.98 -46.40
N LYS A 106 -9.66 -20.00 -46.62
CA LYS A 106 -9.29 -21.43 -46.68
C LYS A 106 -8.46 -21.89 -45.46
N LEU A 107 -8.77 -21.35 -44.28
CA LEU A 107 -8.05 -21.68 -43.05
C LEU A 107 -8.38 -23.10 -42.61
N LYS A 108 -7.36 -23.93 -42.38
CA LYS A 108 -7.53 -25.26 -41.77
C LYS A 108 -8.01 -25.10 -40.32
N LYS A 109 -8.91 -25.99 -39.87
CA LYS A 109 -9.23 -26.10 -38.44
C LYS A 109 -7.92 -26.36 -37.68
N ARG A 110 -7.64 -25.57 -36.64
CA ARG A 110 -6.60 -25.91 -35.67
C ARG A 110 -7.07 -27.18 -34.95
N SER A 111 -6.25 -28.22 -35.01
CA SER A 111 -6.37 -29.45 -34.22
C SER A 111 -6.20 -29.16 -32.75
#